data_AF-A0A953PW21-F1
#
_entry.id   AF-A0A953PW21-F1
#
_cell.length_a   1.000
_cell.length_b   1.000
_cell.length_c   1.000
_cell.angle_alpha   90.00
_cell.angle_beta   90.00
_cell.angle_gamma   90.00
#
_symmetry.space_group_name_H-M   'P 1'
#
loop_
_entity.id
_entity.type
_entity.pdbx_description
1 polymer ?
#
loop_
_entity_poly.entity_id
_entity_poly.type
_entity_poly.pdbx_seq_one_letter_code
_entity_poly.pdbx_strand_id
1 'polypeptide(L)'
;MPVPIYSQGAAGDINPRVVGGLDGNPDNIETTWALGEEIGREVARVYRQLSPEPWVKPSVQVETTEILLPRRYDELFKDFTATAIKVPTTAVRIGDLMWTTFPGEMFSGIGEQVKAAMPATHAYLMGYTNGYIGYFPERKAYAEGGYEVAVTHLDPASENIYLPALAQLLMRFK
;
A
#
# COMPACT_ATOMS: atom_id res chain seq x y z
N MET A 1 -3.97 -27.87 1.81
CA MET A 1 -2.90 -27.11 2.50
C MET A 1 -3.25 -25.64 2.41
N PRO A 2 -3.17 -24.87 3.51
CA PRO A 2 -3.32 -23.42 3.45
C PRO A 2 -2.17 -22.79 2.65
N VAL A 3 -2.44 -21.69 1.95
CA VAL A 3 -1.43 -20.92 1.19
C VAL A 3 -1.20 -19.60 1.92
N PRO A 4 -0.01 -19.36 2.49
CA PRO A 4 0.30 -18.07 3.08
C PRO A 4 0.54 -17.03 1.98
N ILE A 5 0.01 -15.82 2.18
CA ILE A 5 0.29 -14.65 1.34
C ILE A 5 1.03 -13.64 2.21
N TYR A 6 2.22 -13.24 1.77
CA TYR A 6 2.95 -12.11 2.35
C TYR A 6 2.73 -10.89 1.45
N SER A 7 2.38 -9.76 2.05
CA SER A 7 2.21 -8.49 1.35
C SER A 7 2.64 -7.34 2.23
N GLN A 8 3.22 -6.31 1.62
CA GLN A 8 3.54 -5.06 2.30
C GLN A 8 2.34 -4.11 2.18
N GLY A 9 1.95 -3.46 3.28
CA GLY A 9 0.84 -2.51 3.30
C GLY A 9 1.23 -1.10 2.81
N ALA A 10 0.52 -0.09 3.31
CA ALA A 10 0.96 1.30 3.21
C ALA A 10 2.08 1.55 4.22
N ALA A 11 3.32 1.46 3.76
CA ALA A 11 4.52 1.56 4.59
C ALA A 11 5.43 2.75 4.22
N GLY A 12 4.93 3.69 3.41
CA GLY A 12 5.76 4.78 2.87
C GLY A 12 6.26 5.78 3.92
N ASP A 13 5.67 5.81 5.11
CA ASP A 13 6.00 6.74 6.20
C ASP A 13 6.10 6.03 7.56
N ILE A 14 6.25 4.70 7.55
CA ILE A 14 6.35 3.93 8.79
C ILE A 14 7.81 3.56 9.07
N ASN A 15 8.22 3.72 10.32
CA ASN A 15 9.48 3.18 10.81
C ASN A 15 9.23 2.02 11.78
N PRO A 16 10.06 0.97 11.75
CA PRO A 16 9.94 -0.07 12.74
C PRO A 16 10.34 0.45 14.14
N ARG A 17 9.72 -0.11 15.19
CA ARG A 17 9.79 0.36 16.59
C ARG A 17 11.19 0.72 17.11
N VAL A 18 12.21 0.00 16.65
CA VAL A 18 13.57 0.04 17.23
C VAL A 18 14.66 0.24 16.18
N VAL A 19 14.33 0.73 15.00
CA VAL A 19 15.29 1.01 13.92
C VAL A 19 14.91 2.32 13.20
N GLY A 20 15.82 2.90 12.43
CA GLY A 20 15.50 4.07 11.59
C GLY A 20 15.63 5.44 12.27
N GLY A 21 16.28 5.54 13.43
CA GLY A 21 16.79 6.83 13.96
C GLY A 21 15.78 7.78 14.62
N LEU A 22 14.47 7.66 14.36
CA LEU A 22 13.47 8.61 14.86
C LEU A 22 13.41 8.70 16.40
N ASP A 23 13.60 7.58 17.09
CA ASP A 23 13.59 7.51 18.57
C ASP A 23 15.01 7.37 19.16
N GLY A 24 16.03 7.81 18.42
CA GLY A 24 17.43 7.66 18.84
C GLY A 24 17.98 6.24 18.72
N ASN A 25 17.21 5.31 18.16
CA ASN A 25 17.67 3.97 17.85
C ASN A 25 18.64 4.00 16.66
N PRO A 26 19.87 3.49 16.78
CA PRO A 26 20.78 3.40 15.66
C PRO A 26 20.19 2.46 14.59
N ASP A 27 20.40 2.80 13.33
CA ASP A 27 20.12 1.86 12.24
C ASP A 27 21.11 0.69 12.35
N ASN A 28 20.60 -0.48 12.71
CA ASN A 28 21.39 -1.66 13.04
C ASN A 28 20.75 -2.92 12.45
N ILE A 29 21.50 -3.61 11.58
CA ILE A 29 21.08 -4.84 10.93
C ILE A 29 20.75 -5.96 11.93
N GLU A 30 21.44 -6.06 13.06
CA GLU A 30 21.17 -7.06 14.10
C GLU A 30 19.81 -6.80 14.76
N THR A 31 19.48 -5.54 15.00
CA THR A 31 18.18 -5.14 15.57
C THR A 31 17.05 -5.39 14.57
N THR A 32 17.27 -5.06 13.29
CA THR A 32 16.34 -5.38 12.19
C THR A 32 16.11 -6.88 12.07
N TRP A 33 17.18 -7.68 12.15
CA TRP A 33 17.09 -9.15 12.11
C TRP A 33 16.29 -9.70 13.29
N ALA A 34 16.58 -9.24 14.51
CA ALA A 34 15.88 -9.68 15.72
C ALA A 34 14.37 -9.37 15.65
N LEU A 35 13.99 -8.21 15.11
CA LEU A 35 12.59 -7.85 14.88
C LEU A 35 11.95 -8.78 13.83
N GLY A 36 12.66 -9.09 12.75
CA GLY A 36 12.22 -10.07 11.76
C GLY A 36 11.96 -11.45 12.36
N GLU A 37 12.84 -11.92 13.24
CA GLU A 37 12.63 -13.19 13.95
C GLU A 37 11.43 -13.14 14.91
N GLU A 38 11.23 -12.02 15.61
CA GLU A 38 10.08 -11.82 16.50
C GLU A 38 8.77 -11.98 15.72
N ILE A 39 8.64 -11.26 14.60
CA ILE A 39 7.46 -11.32 13.73
C ILE A 39 7.30 -12.73 13.14
N GLY A 40 8.39 -13.34 12.66
CA GLY A 40 8.37 -14.67 12.08
C GLY A 40 7.93 -15.76 13.07
N ARG A 41 8.39 -15.69 14.33
CA ARG A 41 7.96 -16.59 15.40
C ARG A 41 6.46 -16.46 15.66
N GLU A 42 5.95 -15.24 15.67
CA GLU A 42 4.53 -14.98 15.90
C GLU A 42 3.66 -15.49 14.75
N VAL A 43 4.07 -15.28 13.50
CA VAL A 43 3.41 -15.86 12.31
C VAL A 43 3.36 -17.39 12.42
N ALA A 44 4.48 -18.04 12.75
CA ALA A 44 4.52 -19.48 12.92
C ALA A 44 3.64 -19.97 14.08
N ARG A 45 3.59 -19.23 15.19
CA ARG A 45 2.74 -19.52 16.35
C ARG A 45 1.26 -19.47 15.97
N VAL A 46 0.81 -18.40 15.32
CA VAL A 46 -0.57 -18.23 14.87
C VAL A 46 -0.93 -19.29 13.84
N TYR A 47 -0.09 -19.52 12.83
CA TYR A 47 -0.32 -20.51 11.78
C TYR A 47 -0.60 -21.91 12.34
N ARG A 48 0.14 -22.34 13.37
CA ARG A 48 -0.04 -23.63 14.03
C ARG A 48 -1.34 -23.74 14.83
N GLN A 49 -1.97 -22.62 15.17
CA GLN A 49 -3.21 -22.56 15.95
C GLN A 49 -4.44 -22.31 15.07
N LEU A 50 -4.26 -22.06 13.77
CA LEU A 50 -5.38 -21.84 12.85
C LEU A 50 -6.23 -23.11 12.72
N SER A 51 -7.54 -22.95 12.89
CA SER A 51 -8.55 -23.97 12.58
C SER A 51 -9.52 -23.37 11.56
N PRO A 52 -9.15 -23.34 10.26
CA PRO A 52 -9.99 -22.73 9.25
C PRO A 52 -11.24 -23.58 9.03
N GLU A 53 -12.40 -22.93 8.99
CA GLU A 53 -13.63 -23.59 8.58
C GLU A 53 -13.62 -23.87 7.07
N PRO A 54 -14.29 -24.94 6.60
CA PRO A 54 -14.47 -25.19 5.18
C PRO A 54 -15.16 -24.00 4.51
N TRP A 55 -14.55 -23.48 3.44
CA TRP A 55 -15.11 -22.33 2.74
C TRP A 55 -16.24 -22.77 1.80
N VAL A 56 -17.48 -22.42 2.14
CA VAL A 56 -18.67 -22.87 1.40
C VAL A 56 -19.10 -21.80 0.40
N LYS A 57 -19.03 -22.12 -0.91
CA LYS A 57 -19.40 -21.26 -2.06
C LYS A 57 -18.62 -19.94 -2.18
N PRO A 58 -17.27 -19.97 -2.29
CA PRO A 58 -16.53 -18.75 -2.53
C PRO A 58 -16.85 -18.18 -3.92
N SER A 59 -17.11 -16.89 -3.99
CA SER A 59 -17.07 -16.11 -5.22
C SER A 59 -15.79 -15.28 -5.23
N VAL A 60 -15.14 -15.23 -6.39
CA VAL A 60 -14.00 -14.35 -6.63
C VAL A 60 -14.43 -13.31 -7.65
N GLN A 61 -14.26 -12.04 -7.31
CA GLN A 61 -14.36 -10.94 -8.26
C GLN A 61 -13.01 -10.24 -8.34
N VAL A 62 -12.61 -9.88 -9.55
CA VAL A 62 -11.37 -9.15 -9.82
C VAL A 62 -11.72 -7.99 -10.72
N GLU A 63 -11.29 -6.80 -10.33
CA GLU A 63 -11.46 -5.58 -11.11
C GLU A 63 -10.11 -4.89 -11.23
N THR A 64 -9.83 -4.36 -12.42
CA THR A 64 -8.59 -3.63 -12.68
C THR A 64 -8.86 -2.28 -13.32
N THR A 65 -7.96 -1.35 -13.08
CA THR A 65 -7.92 -0.07 -13.76
C THR A 65 -6.50 0.50 -13.74
N GLU A 66 -6.25 1.46 -14.62
CA GLU A 66 -5.02 2.24 -14.63
C GLU A 66 -5.39 3.66 -14.21
N ILE A 67 -4.95 4.05 -13.01
CA ILE A 67 -5.17 5.41 -12.49
C ILE A 67 -4.00 6.27 -12.96
N LEU A 68 -4.30 7.42 -13.57
CA LEU A 68 -3.27 8.37 -13.99
C LEU A 68 -3.05 9.40 -12.89
N LEU A 69 -1.83 9.46 -12.37
CA LEU A 69 -1.45 10.45 -11.36
C LEU A 69 -0.50 11.49 -11.96
N PRO A 70 -0.71 12.79 -11.69
CA PRO A 70 0.14 13.85 -12.22
C PRO A 70 1.57 13.74 -11.68
N ARG A 71 2.54 13.95 -12.56
CA ARG A 71 3.94 14.14 -12.17
C ARG A 71 4.15 15.55 -11.64
N ARG A 72 5.14 15.70 -10.77
CA ARG A 72 5.56 17.03 -10.31
C ARG A 72 6.03 17.89 -11.47
N TYR A 73 5.65 19.17 -11.42
CA TYR A 73 5.97 20.13 -12.47
C TYR A 73 7.48 20.31 -12.69
N ASP A 74 8.29 20.21 -11.63
CA ASP A 74 9.75 20.37 -11.70
C ASP A 74 10.45 19.26 -12.48
N GLU A 75 9.79 18.13 -12.74
CA GLU A 75 10.29 17.07 -13.62
C GLU A 75 9.93 17.27 -15.09
N LEU A 76 8.97 18.16 -15.41
CA LEU A 76 8.38 18.28 -16.75
C LEU A 76 9.17 19.18 -17.69
N PHE A 77 10.12 19.99 -17.20
CA PHE A 77 10.88 20.93 -18.03
C PHE A 77 11.61 20.27 -19.21
N LYS A 78 11.90 18.98 -19.11
CA LYS A 78 12.58 18.19 -20.16
C LYS A 78 11.61 17.54 -21.14
N ASP A 79 10.39 17.25 -20.72
CA ASP A 79 9.37 16.57 -21.51
C ASP A 79 7.96 16.88 -20.98
N PHE A 80 7.23 17.72 -21.71
CA PHE A 80 5.85 18.07 -21.40
C PHE A 80 4.82 17.10 -22.01
N THR A 81 5.25 16.01 -22.63
CA THR A 81 4.35 14.98 -23.18
C THR A 81 4.08 13.85 -22.18
N ALA A 82 5.01 13.61 -21.24
CA ALA A 82 4.91 12.58 -20.21
C ALA A 82 4.51 13.17 -18.85
N THR A 83 3.31 13.79 -18.77
CA THR A 83 2.86 14.56 -17.59
C THR A 83 2.22 13.73 -16.48
N ALA A 84 2.01 12.44 -16.69
CA ALA A 84 1.36 11.56 -15.72
C ALA A 84 2.06 10.20 -15.63
N ILE A 85 2.00 9.60 -14.43
CA ILE A 85 2.42 8.24 -14.14
C ILE A 85 1.19 7.34 -14.15
N LYS A 86 1.33 6.18 -14.79
CA LYS A 86 0.33 5.13 -14.82
C LYS A 86 0.44 4.28 -13.55
N VAL A 87 -0.67 4.16 -12.84
CA VAL A 87 -0.76 3.41 -11.58
C VAL A 87 -1.70 2.22 -11.80
N PRO A 88 -1.17 1.06 -12.24
CA PRO A 88 -1.96 -0.16 -12.34
C PRO A 88 -2.50 -0.55 -10.96
N THR A 89 -3.83 -0.58 -10.85
CA THR A 89 -4.56 -0.86 -9.62
C THR A 89 -5.47 -2.06 -9.86
N THR A 90 -5.28 -3.11 -9.08
CA THR A 90 -6.11 -4.31 -9.06
C THR A 90 -6.83 -4.36 -7.73
N ALA A 91 -8.12 -4.67 -7.75
CA ALA A 91 -8.87 -5.04 -6.57
C ALA A 91 -9.35 -6.49 -6.73
N VAL A 92 -9.28 -7.26 -5.65
CA VAL A 92 -9.77 -8.64 -5.61
C VAL A 92 -10.65 -8.77 -4.39
N ARG A 93 -11.83 -9.36 -4.57
CA ARG A 93 -12.74 -9.72 -3.49
C ARG A 93 -12.97 -11.22 -3.50
N ILE A 94 -12.85 -11.84 -2.33
CA ILE A 94 -13.20 -13.24 -2.09
C ILE A 94 -14.04 -13.34 -0.81
N GLY A 95 -15.36 -13.42 -0.97
CA GLY A 95 -16.30 -13.29 0.16
C GLY A 95 -16.13 -11.96 0.90
N ASP A 96 -15.82 -12.04 2.20
CA ASP A 96 -15.59 -10.89 3.08
C ASP A 96 -14.12 -10.45 3.14
N LEU A 97 -13.25 -11.10 2.37
CA LEU A 97 -11.87 -10.68 2.16
C LEU A 97 -11.78 -9.83 0.90
N MET A 98 -11.13 -8.67 1.00
CA MET A 98 -10.84 -7.83 -0.14
C MET A 98 -9.44 -7.24 -0.01
N TRP A 99 -8.77 -7.06 -1.15
CA TRP A 99 -7.58 -6.25 -1.20
C TRP A 99 -7.52 -5.39 -2.45
N THR A 100 -6.74 -4.32 -2.38
CA THR A 100 -6.31 -3.56 -3.56
C THR A 100 -4.79 -3.49 -3.64
N THR A 101 -4.27 -3.30 -4.84
CA THR A 101 -2.83 -3.23 -5.11
C THR A 101 -2.39 -1.80 -5.37
N PHE A 102 -1.19 -1.45 -4.93
CA PHE A 102 -0.55 -0.19 -5.25
C PHE A 102 0.91 -0.43 -5.67
N PRO A 103 1.36 0.13 -6.81
CA PRO A 103 2.70 -0.08 -7.32
C PRO A 103 3.71 0.89 -6.68
N GLY A 104 3.81 0.92 -5.35
CA GLY A 104 4.71 1.86 -4.67
C GLY A 104 4.55 1.88 -3.15
N GLU A 105 5.06 2.95 -2.55
CA GLU A 105 5.10 3.14 -1.09
C GLU A 105 4.05 4.18 -0.66
N MET A 106 2.81 3.72 -0.51
CA MET A 106 1.72 4.56 -0.02
C MET A 106 1.92 4.90 1.46
N PHE A 107 1.69 6.16 1.81
CA PHE A 107 1.66 6.60 3.21
C PHE A 107 0.51 5.93 3.98
N SER A 108 0.78 5.61 5.24
CA SER A 108 -0.08 4.86 6.14
C SER A 108 -1.49 5.47 6.26
N GLY A 109 -1.59 6.79 6.39
CA GLY A 109 -2.87 7.51 6.46
C GLY A 109 -3.73 7.37 5.20
N ILE A 110 -3.13 7.41 4.00
CA ILE A 110 -3.85 7.08 2.75
C ILE A 110 -4.28 5.61 2.76
N GLY A 111 -3.39 4.71 3.20
CA GLY A 111 -3.70 3.29 3.32
C GLY A 111 -4.89 2.99 4.24
N GLU A 112 -5.06 3.75 5.32
CA GLU A 112 -6.23 3.67 6.19
C GLU A 112 -7.51 4.07 5.47
N GLN A 113 -7.48 5.20 4.74
CA GLN A 113 -8.62 5.64 3.93
C GLN A 113 -9.00 4.61 2.86
N VAL A 114 -7.99 4.03 2.20
CA VAL A 114 -8.17 2.96 1.20
C VAL A 114 -8.86 1.74 1.80
N LYS A 115 -8.37 1.24 2.95
CA LYS A 115 -8.99 0.09 3.64
C LYS A 115 -10.43 0.41 4.08
N ALA A 116 -10.67 1.60 4.63
CA ALA A 116 -11.98 2.02 5.10
C ALA A 116 -13.02 2.14 3.96
N ALA A 117 -12.58 2.41 2.73
CA ALA A 117 -13.44 2.48 1.55
C ALA A 117 -13.84 1.10 0.98
N MET A 118 -13.14 0.01 1.35
CA MET A 118 -13.43 -1.32 0.81
C MET A 118 -14.71 -1.91 1.42
N PRO A 119 -15.67 -2.40 0.61
CA PRO A 119 -16.90 -3.01 1.10
C PRO A 119 -16.68 -4.46 1.58
N ALA A 120 -15.75 -4.67 2.52
CA ALA A 120 -15.36 -5.98 3.03
C ALA A 120 -14.90 -5.91 4.49
N THR A 121 -15.19 -6.97 5.27
CA THR A 121 -14.78 -7.07 6.68
C THR A 121 -13.26 -7.12 6.83
N HIS A 122 -12.59 -7.81 5.92
CA HIS A 122 -11.15 -7.97 5.92
C HIS A 122 -10.56 -7.24 4.71
N ALA A 123 -10.15 -5.99 4.93
CA ALA A 123 -9.61 -5.11 3.89
C ALA A 123 -8.08 -4.98 4.00
N TYR A 124 -7.38 -5.25 2.90
CA TYR A 124 -5.93 -5.15 2.84
C TYR A 124 -5.47 -4.28 1.67
N LEU A 125 -4.40 -3.53 1.88
CA LEU A 125 -3.66 -2.88 0.80
C LEU A 125 -2.39 -3.69 0.55
N MET A 126 -2.10 -3.94 -0.72
CA MET A 126 -0.89 -4.60 -1.19
C MET A 126 -0.02 -3.59 -1.95
N GLY A 127 0.91 -2.95 -1.24
CA GLY A 127 1.98 -2.14 -1.80
C GLY A 127 2.95 -2.97 -2.65
N TYR A 128 3.87 -2.29 -3.34
CA TYR A 128 4.90 -2.92 -4.19
C TYR A 128 4.36 -3.96 -5.19
N THR A 129 3.11 -3.81 -5.62
CA THR A 129 2.43 -4.80 -6.44
C THR A 129 2.14 -4.22 -7.82
N ASN A 130 2.42 -5.01 -8.87
CA ASN A 130 2.25 -4.62 -10.28
C ASN A 130 3.11 -3.43 -10.74
N GLY A 131 4.17 -3.09 -10.01
CA GLY A 131 5.12 -2.03 -10.39
C GLY A 131 5.72 -1.33 -9.18
N TYR A 132 6.50 -0.29 -9.46
CA TYR A 132 7.09 0.60 -8.46
C TYR A 132 7.21 2.02 -9.00
N ILE A 133 6.53 2.98 -8.34
CA ILE A 133 6.49 4.40 -8.71
C ILE A 133 7.14 5.30 -7.64
N GLY A 134 7.77 4.71 -6.63
CA GLY A 134 8.31 5.41 -5.46
C GLY A 134 7.26 5.70 -4.40
N TYR A 135 7.52 6.74 -3.60
CA TYR A 135 6.62 7.17 -2.53
C TYR A 135 5.35 7.80 -3.04
N PHE A 136 4.25 7.54 -2.33
CA PHE A 136 2.97 8.22 -2.52
C PHE A 136 2.55 8.90 -1.20
N PRO A 137 3.02 10.14 -1.00
CA PRO A 137 2.78 10.90 0.23
C PRO A 137 1.36 11.48 0.31
N GLU A 138 0.91 11.71 1.53
CA GLU A 138 -0.25 12.57 1.80
C GLU A 138 0.03 14.00 1.34
N ARG A 139 -0.99 14.71 0.85
CA ARG A 139 -0.88 16.08 0.35
C ARG A 139 -0.29 17.02 1.40
N LYS A 140 -0.65 16.86 2.68
CA LYS A 140 -0.11 17.68 3.78
C LYS A 140 1.41 17.49 3.98
N ALA A 141 1.93 16.29 3.71
CA ALA A 141 3.34 15.95 3.94
C ALA A 141 4.28 16.80 3.06
N TYR A 142 3.82 17.24 1.88
CA TYR A 142 4.63 18.13 1.02
C TYR A 142 4.97 19.46 1.69
N ALA A 143 4.13 19.96 2.60
CA ALA A 143 4.42 21.17 3.39
C ALA A 143 5.31 20.88 4.61
N GLU A 144 5.27 19.64 5.12
CA GLU A 144 6.08 19.17 6.25
C GLU A 144 7.52 18.87 5.83
N GLY A 145 7.73 18.47 4.57
CA GLY A 145 9.02 18.04 4.07
C GLY A 145 9.31 16.57 4.41
N GLY A 146 10.57 16.16 4.28
CA GLY A 146 10.99 14.77 4.49
C GLY A 146 11.63 14.16 3.25
N TYR A 147 12.21 12.98 3.43
CA TYR A 147 12.91 12.27 2.36
C TYR A 147 11.92 11.84 1.26
N GLU A 148 10.79 11.27 1.68
CA GLU A 148 9.74 10.68 0.86
C GLU A 148 9.16 11.70 -0.13
N VAL A 149 8.84 12.90 0.37
CA VAL A 149 8.33 14.02 -0.45
C VAL A 149 9.42 14.68 -1.28
N ALA A 150 10.69 14.58 -0.87
CA ALA A 150 11.81 15.10 -1.66
C ALA A 150 12.11 14.22 -2.87
N VAL A 151 11.85 12.91 -2.78
CA VAL A 151 12.17 11.94 -3.86
C VAL A 151 10.96 11.43 -4.62
N THR A 152 9.72 11.70 -4.19
CA THR A 152 8.53 11.32 -4.96
C THR A 152 8.46 12.05 -6.30
N HIS A 153 7.99 11.34 -7.33
CA HIS A 153 7.72 11.87 -8.67
C HIS A 153 6.31 12.47 -8.81
N LEU A 154 5.47 12.34 -7.79
CA LEU A 154 4.04 12.63 -7.84
C LEU A 154 3.74 14.06 -7.37
N ASP A 155 2.79 14.71 -8.03
CA ASP A 155 2.31 16.03 -7.62
C ASP A 155 1.38 15.90 -6.38
N PRO A 156 1.31 16.91 -5.48
CA PRO A 156 0.42 16.89 -4.31
C PRO A 156 -1.06 16.65 -4.62
N ALA A 157 -1.52 16.91 -5.86
CA ALA A 157 -2.90 16.60 -6.28
C ALA A 157 -3.19 15.10 -6.37
N SER A 158 -2.16 14.24 -6.38
CA SER A 158 -2.28 12.81 -6.63
C SER A 158 -3.15 12.08 -5.60
N GLU A 159 -3.10 12.45 -4.32
CA GLU A 159 -3.98 11.90 -3.28
C GLU A 159 -5.47 12.11 -3.62
N ASN A 160 -5.82 13.35 -3.97
CA ASN A 160 -7.18 13.76 -4.32
C ASN A 160 -7.69 13.16 -5.63
N ILE A 161 -6.81 12.60 -6.46
CA ILE A 161 -7.16 11.91 -7.70
C ILE A 161 -7.28 10.40 -7.45
N TYR A 162 -6.33 9.83 -6.72
CA TYR A 162 -6.26 8.39 -6.47
C TYR A 162 -7.45 7.89 -5.67
N LEU A 163 -7.79 8.53 -4.54
CA LEU A 163 -8.85 8.07 -3.64
C LEU A 163 -10.23 8.01 -4.32
N PRO A 164 -10.69 9.04 -5.06
CA PRO A 164 -11.94 8.95 -5.81
C PRO A 164 -11.90 7.92 -6.95
N ALA A 165 -10.77 7.80 -7.67
CA ALA A 165 -10.62 6.82 -8.73
C ALA A 165 -10.67 5.39 -8.20
N LEU A 166 -10.04 5.12 -7.06
CA LEU A 166 -10.14 3.85 -6.36
C LEU A 166 -11.58 3.59 -5.91
N ALA A 167 -12.28 4.58 -5.32
CA ALA A 167 -13.67 4.41 -4.92
C ALA A 167 -14.57 3.99 -6.11
N GLN A 168 -14.35 4.57 -7.29
CA GLN A 168 -15.05 4.17 -8.52
C GLN A 168 -14.75 2.74 -8.95
N LEU A 169 -13.51 2.26 -8.74
CA LEU A 169 -13.17 0.84 -8.95
C LEU A 169 -13.93 -0.05 -7.96
N LEU A 170 -13.94 0.32 -6.68
CA LEU A 170 -14.58 -0.45 -5.61
C LEU A 170 -16.11 -0.54 -5.78
N MET A 171 -16.76 0.46 -6.38
CA MET A 171 -18.18 0.43 -6.72
C MET A 171 -18.57 -0.66 -7.75
N ARG A 172 -17.60 -1.26 -8.44
CA ARG A 172 -17.86 -2.36 -9.40
C ARG A 172 -18.09 -3.70 -8.70
N PHE A 173 -17.73 -3.81 -7.43
CA PHE A 173 -17.94 -5.02 -6.65
C PHE A 173 -19.38 -5.13 -6.18
N LYS A 174 -19.96 -6.32 -6.35
CA LYS A 174 -21.31 -6.65 -5.90
C LYS A 174 -21.29 -7.26 -4.51
#